data_AF-A0A6P2HXR2-F1
#
_entry.id   AF-A0A6P2HXR2-F1
#
_cell.length_a   1.000
_cell.length_b   1.000
_cell.length_c   1.000
_cell.angle_alpha   90.00
_cell.angle_beta   90.00
_cell.angle_gamma   90.00
#
_symmetry.space_group_name_H-M   'P 1'
#
loop_
_entity.id
_entity.type
_entity.pdbx_description
1 polymer ?
#
loop_
_entity_poly.entity_id
_entity_poly.type
_entity_poly.pdbx_seq_one_letter_code
_entity_poly.pdbx_strand_id
1 'polypeptide(L)'
;MTDHDEPRRSVSLSVGEISALKKAILYLKFSCDDAEADIFASSPLINGAFESLIKAGDLGELEVRFYQKGNKENESYVISRIGEIEARDGKEMSEELKRRVYEAWAYPFRLTSDLDE
;
A
#
# COMPACT_ATOMS: atom_id res chain seq x y z
N MET A 1 8.96 -12.73 -17.18
CA MET A 1 8.75 -11.86 -18.35
C MET A 1 9.44 -10.56 -18.06
N THR A 2 10.38 -10.19 -18.93
CA THR A 2 11.28 -9.05 -18.81
C THR A 2 10.54 -7.74 -18.58
N ASP A 3 10.85 -7.08 -17.46
CA ASP A 3 10.56 -5.67 -17.21
C ASP A 3 11.04 -4.88 -18.42
N HIS A 4 10.10 -4.29 -19.16
CA HIS A 4 10.45 -3.19 -20.04
C HIS A 4 10.80 -2.02 -19.13
N ASP A 5 12.04 -1.55 -19.21
CA ASP A 5 12.55 -0.35 -18.54
C ASP A 5 11.68 0.85 -18.98
N GLU A 6 10.57 1.09 -18.28
CA GLU A 6 9.72 2.24 -18.54
C GLU A 6 10.56 3.51 -18.36
N PRO A 7 10.45 4.49 -19.25
CA PRO A 7 11.27 5.68 -19.21
C PRO A 7 11.04 6.44 -17.90
N ARG A 8 12.05 6.40 -17.02
CA ARG A 8 12.00 7.11 -15.73
C ARG A 8 12.12 8.62 -15.94
N ARG A 9 11.28 9.37 -15.23
CA ARG A 9 11.35 10.82 -15.12
C ARG A 9 11.65 11.19 -13.67
N SER A 10 12.38 12.28 -13.46
CA SER A 10 12.65 12.81 -12.13
C SER A 10 11.72 13.98 -11.81
N VAL A 11 11.32 14.06 -10.55
CA VAL A 11 10.62 15.20 -9.95
C VAL A 11 11.38 15.62 -8.70
N SER A 12 11.39 16.92 -8.40
CA SER A 12 12.01 17.46 -7.19
C SER A 12 10.92 17.81 -6.18
N LEU A 13 11.11 17.34 -4.94
CA LEU A 13 10.19 17.58 -3.83
C LEU A 13 11.00 18.05 -2.62
N SER A 14 10.43 18.98 -1.87
CA SER A 14 10.89 19.33 -0.53
C SER A 14 10.59 18.21 0.47
N VAL A 15 11.31 18.20 1.60
CA VAL A 15 11.06 17.24 2.69
C VAL A 15 9.61 17.28 3.17
N GLY A 16 9.02 18.49 3.23
CA GLY A 16 7.61 18.67 3.60
C GLY A 16 6.64 18.02 2.62
N GLU A 17 6.90 18.15 1.31
CA GLU A 17 6.09 17.51 0.27
C GLU A 17 6.22 15.98 0.30
N ILE A 18 7.43 15.46 0.55
CA ILE A 18 7.65 14.03 0.73
C ILE A 18 6.82 13.51 1.92
N SER A 19 6.88 14.17 3.07
CA SER A 19 6.09 13.80 4.24
C SER A 19 4.57 13.89 4.00
N ALA A 20 4.12 14.92 3.28
CA ALA A 20 2.70 15.09 2.95
C ALA A 20 2.21 13.98 2.02
N LEU A 21 2.95 13.67 0.95
CA LEU A 21 2.61 12.58 0.02
C LEU A 21 2.60 11.23 0.73
N LYS A 22 3.55 10.98 1.64
CA LYS A 22 3.54 9.75 2.43
C LYS A 22 2.25 9.58 3.22
N LYS A 23 1.83 10.63 3.94
CA LYS A 23 0.59 10.61 4.72
C LYS A 23 -0.65 10.48 3.83
N ALA A 24 -0.65 11.14 2.68
CA ALA A 24 -1.75 11.03 1.72
C ALA A 24 -1.90 9.60 1.19
N ILE A 25 -0.80 8.94 0.85
CA ILE A 25 -0.81 7.54 0.42
C ILE A 25 -1.30 6.63 1.55
N LEU A 26 -0.83 6.82 2.79
CA LEU A 26 -1.32 6.03 3.92
C LEU A 26 -2.81 6.23 4.19
N TYR A 27 -3.30 7.47 4.11
CA TYR A 27 -4.73 7.78 4.21
C TYR A 27 -5.53 7.06 3.12
N LEU A 28 -5.09 7.19 1.86
CA LEU A 28 -5.72 6.54 0.72
C LEU A 28 -5.81 5.02 0.92
N LYS A 29 -4.78 4.42 1.51
CA LYS A 29 -4.71 2.98 1.72
C LYS A 29 -5.48 2.52 2.96
N PHE A 30 -5.51 3.25 4.06
CA PHE A 30 -5.96 2.69 5.34
C PHE A 30 -7.06 3.48 6.04
N SER A 31 -7.57 4.55 5.43
CA SER A 31 -8.57 5.41 6.07
C SER A 31 -9.50 6.16 5.11
N CYS A 32 -9.41 5.87 3.80
CA CYS A 32 -10.23 6.54 2.80
C CYS A 32 -11.48 5.70 2.50
N ASP A 33 -12.64 6.25 2.85
CA ASP A 33 -13.93 5.56 2.70
C ASP A 33 -14.50 5.62 1.26
N ASP A 34 -13.86 6.38 0.37
CA ASP A 34 -14.30 6.50 -1.02
C ASP A 34 -14.06 5.19 -1.77
N ALA A 35 -15.13 4.57 -2.27
CA ALA A 35 -15.08 3.35 -3.06
C ALA A 35 -14.28 3.50 -4.36
N GLU A 36 -14.26 4.69 -4.96
CA GLU A 36 -13.48 4.94 -6.17
C GLU A 36 -11.96 4.94 -5.89
N ALA A 37 -11.56 5.09 -4.63
CA ALA A 37 -10.15 5.07 -4.23
C ALA A 37 -9.56 3.65 -4.14
N ASP A 38 -10.38 2.60 -4.07
CA ASP A 38 -9.93 1.21 -3.89
C ASP A 38 -8.94 0.74 -4.99
N ILE A 39 -9.11 1.23 -6.22
CA ILE A 39 -8.26 0.92 -7.37
C ILE A 39 -6.81 1.39 -7.16
N PHE A 40 -6.64 2.45 -6.37
CA PHE A 40 -5.34 3.03 -6.06
C PHE A 40 -4.72 2.34 -4.85
N ALA A 41 -5.54 1.99 -3.87
CA ALA A 41 -5.10 1.47 -2.60
C ALA A 41 -4.37 0.11 -2.74
N SER A 42 -4.81 -0.74 -3.67
CA SER A 42 -4.17 -2.02 -4.02
C SER A 42 -3.18 -1.93 -5.19
N SER A 43 -2.90 -0.73 -5.72
CA SER A 43 -2.07 -0.56 -6.92
C SER A 43 -0.56 -0.74 -6.63
N PRO A 44 0.15 -1.59 -7.40
CA PRO A 44 1.60 -1.70 -7.31
C PRO A 44 2.34 -0.39 -7.62
N LEU A 45 1.75 0.49 -8.44
CA LEU A 45 2.34 1.78 -8.80
C LEU A 45 2.45 2.71 -7.60
N ILE A 46 1.41 2.74 -6.75
CA ILE A 46 1.43 3.51 -5.51
C ILE A 46 2.43 2.93 -4.51
N ASN A 47 2.58 1.60 -4.46
CA ASN A 47 3.58 0.97 -3.61
C ASN A 47 5.00 1.38 -4.01
N GLY A 48 5.32 1.33 -5.30
CA GLY A 48 6.63 1.77 -5.81
C GLY A 48 6.89 3.26 -5.58
N ALA A 49 5.88 4.11 -5.75
CA ALA A 49 5.97 5.53 -5.42
C ALA A 49 6.22 5.75 -3.93
N PHE A 50 5.48 5.05 -3.07
CA PHE A 50 5.61 5.15 -1.62
C PHE A 50 6.98 4.67 -1.13
N GLU A 51 7.49 3.57 -1.66
CA GLU A 51 8.83 3.08 -1.38
C GLU A 51 9.90 4.11 -1.74
N SER A 52 9.77 4.74 -2.90
CA SER A 52 10.69 5.78 -3.36
C SER A 52 10.66 6.99 -2.41
N LEU A 53 9.48 7.39 -1.93
CA LEU A 53 9.32 8.46 -0.95
C LEU A 53 9.95 8.09 0.40
N ILE A 54 9.78 6.85 0.88
CA ILE A 54 10.40 6.36 2.12
C ILE A 54 11.92 6.49 2.03
N LYS A 55 12.51 5.96 0.94
CA LYS A 55 13.96 5.99 0.69
C LYS A 55 14.52 7.41 0.53
N ALA A 56 13.72 8.36 0.04
CA ALA A 56 14.13 9.75 -0.13
C ALA A 56 14.08 10.58 1.16
N GLY A 57 13.47 10.07 2.24
CA GLY A 57 13.38 10.79 3.50
C GLY A 57 14.62 10.60 4.39
N ASP A 58 14.93 11.61 5.20
CA ASP A 58 16.09 11.61 6.11
C ASP A 58 16.08 10.46 7.14
N LEU A 59 14.90 9.90 7.43
CA LEU A 59 14.69 8.80 8.39
C LEU A 59 14.34 7.47 7.71
N GLY A 60 14.65 7.30 6.43
CA GLY A 60 14.19 6.16 5.61
C GLY A 60 14.39 4.78 6.26
N GLU A 61 15.57 4.49 6.83
CA GLU A 61 15.83 3.21 7.50
C GLU A 61 14.95 2.98 8.74
N LEU A 62 14.68 4.04 9.53
CA LEU A 62 13.83 3.96 10.71
C LEU A 62 12.36 3.74 10.30
N GLU A 63 11.91 4.42 9.24
CA GLU A 63 10.58 4.22 8.69
C GLU A 63 10.39 2.79 8.15
N VAL A 64 11.37 2.26 7.41
CA VAL A 64 11.33 0.86 6.94
C VAL A 64 11.19 -0.11 8.12
N ARG A 65 11.99 0.06 9.17
CA ARG A 65 11.88 -0.78 10.38
C ARG A 65 10.53 -0.63 11.08
N PHE A 66 9.91 0.54 11.03
CA PHE A 66 8.57 0.74 11.57
C PHE A 66 7.54 -0.09 10.80
N TYR A 67 7.55 -0.02 9.46
CA TYR A 67 6.61 -0.77 8.63
C TYR A 67 6.81 -2.29 8.71
N GLN A 68 8.02 -2.76 9.01
CA GLN A 68 8.30 -4.19 9.21
C GLN A 68 7.60 -4.82 10.43
N LYS A 69 7.03 -4.04 11.35
CA LYS A 69 6.36 -4.54 12.57
C LYS A 69 4.94 -5.07 12.33
N GLY A 70 4.41 -4.89 11.12
CA GLY A 70 3.02 -5.16 10.80
C GLY A 70 2.02 -4.27 11.53
N ASN A 71 0.75 -4.36 11.12
CA ASN A 71 -0.30 -3.54 11.70
C ASN A 71 -1.66 -4.22 11.57
N LYS A 72 -2.13 -4.82 12.67
CA LYS A 72 -3.41 -5.55 12.73
C LYS A 72 -4.62 -4.68 12.41
N GLU A 73 -4.59 -3.39 12.74
CA GLU A 73 -5.69 -2.48 12.42
C GLU A 73 -5.78 -2.25 10.92
N ASN A 74 -4.64 -1.99 10.27
CA ASN A 74 -4.58 -1.84 8.81
C ASN A 74 -4.95 -3.15 8.10
N GLU A 75 -4.48 -4.29 8.59
CA GLU A 75 -4.83 -5.60 8.03
C GLU A 75 -6.33 -5.86 8.12
N SER A 76 -6.94 -5.58 9.27
CA SER A 76 -8.40 -5.70 9.47
C SER A 76 -9.17 -4.75 8.53
N TYR A 77 -8.69 -3.52 8.35
CA TYR A 77 -9.26 -2.55 7.42
C TYR A 77 -9.27 -3.09 5.99
N VAL A 78 -8.13 -3.61 5.51
CA VAL A 78 -8.02 -4.16 4.16
C VAL A 78 -8.97 -5.35 3.96
N ILE A 79 -9.04 -6.27 4.93
CA ILE A 79 -9.94 -7.43 4.86
C ILE A 79 -11.40 -6.97 4.76
N SER A 80 -11.81 -6.00 5.58
CA SER A 80 -13.16 -5.43 5.52
C SER A 80 -13.46 -4.83 4.15
N ARG A 81 -12.55 -4.01 3.62
CA ARG A 81 -12.72 -3.36 2.31
C ARG A 81 -12.81 -4.36 1.16
N ILE A 82 -12.01 -5.41 1.17
CA ILE A 82 -12.12 -6.48 0.16
C ILE A 82 -13.50 -7.13 0.23
N GLY A 83 -14.02 -7.42 1.43
CA GLY A 83 -15.37 -7.96 1.58
C GLY A 83 -16.46 -7.02 1.08
N GLU A 84 -16.32 -5.71 1.31
CA GLU A 84 -17.24 -4.69 0.78
C GLU A 84 -17.22 -4.64 -0.76
N ILE A 85 -16.04 -4.77 -1.38
CA ILE A 85 -15.90 -4.85 -2.84
C ILE A 85 -16.60 -6.09 -3.39
N GLU A 86 -16.36 -7.27 -2.81
CA GLU A 86 -16.99 -8.53 -3.23
C GLU A 86 -18.52 -8.46 -3.10
N ALA A 87 -19.02 -7.86 -2.01
CA ALA A 87 -20.45 -7.67 -1.78
C ALA A 87 -21.08 -6.69 -2.78
N ARG A 88 -20.40 -5.57 -3.06
CA ARG A 88 -20.85 -4.54 -4.02
C ARG A 88 -20.90 -5.09 -5.45
N ASP A 89 -19.87 -5.85 -5.84
CA ASP A 89 -19.73 -6.38 -7.20
C ASP A 89 -20.52 -7.69 -7.39
N GLY A 90 -21.04 -8.26 -6.30
CA GLY A 90 -21.81 -9.51 -6.30
C GLY A 90 -20.97 -10.73 -6.71
N LYS A 91 -19.65 -10.65 -6.55
CA LYS A 91 -18.71 -11.67 -7.02
C LYS A 91 -17.53 -11.79 -6.06
N GLU A 92 -17.33 -12.99 -5.54
CA GLU A 92 -16.14 -13.33 -4.76
C GLU A 92 -14.90 -13.41 -5.66
N MET A 93 -13.79 -12.88 -5.15
CA MET A 93 -12.48 -13.04 -5.77
C MET A 93 -12.01 -14.48 -5.54
N SER A 94 -11.15 -14.99 -6.44
CA SER A 94 -10.43 -16.22 -6.12
C SER A 94 -9.48 -15.97 -4.94
N GLU A 95 -9.23 -16.99 -4.13
CA GLU A 95 -8.29 -16.90 -3.00
C GLU A 95 -6.91 -16.37 -3.39
N GLU A 96 -6.43 -16.75 -4.57
CA GLU A 96 -5.16 -16.23 -5.10
C GLU A 96 -5.21 -14.72 -5.39
N LEU A 97 -6.27 -14.25 -6.04
CA LEU A 97 -6.44 -12.83 -6.33
C LEU A 97 -6.62 -12.03 -5.04
N LYS A 98 -7.43 -12.55 -4.12
CA LYS A 98 -7.70 -11.96 -2.82
C LYS A 98 -6.41 -11.75 -2.02
N ARG A 99 -5.56 -12.79 -1.96
CA ARG A 99 -4.24 -12.71 -1.33
C ARG A 99 -3.36 -11.63 -1.99
N ARG A 100 -3.30 -11.58 -3.32
CA ARG A 100 -2.51 -10.57 -4.04
C ARG A 100 -2.99 -9.14 -3.79
N VAL A 101 -4.31 -8.92 -3.79
CA VAL A 101 -4.91 -7.62 -3.47
C VAL A 101 -4.59 -7.24 -2.03
N TYR A 102 -4.76 -8.17 -1.09
CA TYR A 102 -4.46 -7.98 0.31
C TYR A 102 -2.99 -7.59 0.54
N GLU A 103 -2.04 -8.36 0.01
CA GLU A 103 -0.59 -8.08 0.12
C GLU A 103 -0.23 -6.70 -0.46
N ALA A 104 -0.74 -6.38 -1.65
CA ALA A 104 -0.47 -5.09 -2.29
C ALA A 104 -1.08 -3.91 -1.52
N TRP A 105 -2.25 -4.10 -0.93
CA TRP A 105 -2.93 -3.07 -0.15
C TRP A 105 -2.28 -2.89 1.23
N ALA A 106 -1.90 -3.98 1.90
CA ALA A 106 -1.25 -3.93 3.21
C ALA A 106 0.16 -3.29 3.18
N TYR A 107 0.83 -3.32 2.02
CA TYR A 107 2.13 -2.65 1.83
C TYR A 107 2.11 -1.19 2.30
N PRO A 108 3.13 -0.68 3.02
CA PRO A 108 4.44 -1.30 3.26
C PRO A 108 4.49 -2.18 4.50
N PHE A 109 3.37 -2.35 5.21
CA PHE A 109 3.38 -3.11 6.43
C PHE A 109 3.63 -4.57 6.11
N ARG A 110 4.54 -5.20 6.85
CA ARG A 110 4.67 -6.66 6.83
C ARG A 110 3.40 -7.26 7.38
N LEU A 111 2.93 -8.39 6.84
CA LEU A 111 1.76 -9.04 7.38
C LEU A 111 2.08 -9.59 8.77
N THR A 112 1.16 -9.41 9.73
CA THR A 112 1.35 -9.93 11.08
C THR A 112 1.51 -11.45 11.12
N SER A 113 0.90 -12.17 10.18
CA SER A 113 1.10 -13.62 9.98
C SER A 113 2.56 -14.00 9.74
N ASP A 114 3.35 -13.12 9.12
CA ASP A 114 4.75 -13.40 8.75
C ASP A 114 5.73 -13.10 9.89
N LEU A 115 5.22 -12.64 11.04
CA LEU A 115 5.99 -12.34 12.25
C LEU A 115 5.89 -13.46 13.30
N ASP A 116 4.96 -14.40 13.11
CA ASP A 116 4.75 -15.56 13.97
C ASP A 116 5.55 -16.80 13.49
N GLU A 117 6.34 -16.66 12.42
CA GLU A 117 7.34 -17.63 11.90
C GLU A 117 8.78 -17.28 12.34
#